data_AF-A0A2H5QZA9-F1
#
_entry.id   AF-A0A2H5QZA9-F1
#
_cell.length_a   1.000
_cell.length_b   1.000
_cell.length_c   1.000
_cell.angle_alpha   90.00
_cell.angle_beta   90.00
_cell.angle_gamma   90.00
#
_symmetry.space_group_name_H-M   'P 1'
#
loop_
_entity.id
_entity.type
_entity.pdbx_description
1 polymer ?
#
loop_
_entity_poly.entity_id
_entity_poly.type
_entity_poly.pdbx_seq_one_letter_code
_entity_poly.pdbx_strand_id
1 'polypeptide(L)'
;MTGNLTEKSDVYSFGVVLVELLTGVKPGSRMTLASNEKINIVQYFLSSIENNSLRQILSFRVADENEMGEVENVAELSGECLRSSGAKRPTMKQVSEELDRLKRLHENLWAQENSEETEHLLGESSAHATAVIAQPNT
;
A
#
# COMPACT_ATOMS: atom_id res chain seq x y z
N MET A 1 -11.73 26.96 1.72
CA MET A 1 -10.70 26.91 0.66
C MET A 1 -10.43 28.33 0.23
N THR A 2 -9.23 28.87 0.49
CA THR A 2 -8.76 30.06 -0.25
C THR A 2 -8.42 29.55 -1.65
N GLY A 3 -9.03 30.08 -2.71
CA GLY A 3 -8.86 29.61 -4.09
C GLY A 3 -7.47 29.86 -4.69
N ASN A 4 -6.42 29.81 -3.87
CA ASN A 4 -5.04 30.03 -4.28
C ASN A 4 -4.43 28.69 -4.68
N LEU A 5 -4.18 28.54 -5.98
CA LEU A 5 -3.40 27.45 -6.54
C LEU A 5 -1.95 27.59 -6.06
N THR A 6 -1.51 26.66 -5.22
CA THR A 6 -0.16 26.58 -4.69
C THR A 6 0.35 25.15 -4.83
N GLU A 7 1.66 24.96 -4.83
CA GLU A 7 2.24 23.60 -4.81
C GLU A 7 1.65 22.74 -3.67
N LYS A 8 1.29 23.37 -2.54
CA LYS A 8 0.66 22.69 -1.41
C LYS A 8 -0.82 22.34 -1.63
N SER A 9 -1.56 23.09 -2.46
CA SER A 9 -2.91 22.67 -2.86
C SER A 9 -2.85 21.48 -3.82
N ASP A 10 -1.83 21.42 -4.67
CA ASP A 10 -1.63 20.29 -5.57
C ASP A 10 -1.30 19.01 -4.78
N VAL A 11 -0.47 19.11 -3.75
CA VAL A 11 -0.22 18.00 -2.80
C VAL A 11 -1.51 17.53 -2.14
N TYR A 12 -2.38 18.44 -1.70
CA TYR A 12 -3.67 18.07 -1.11
C TYR A 12 -4.56 17.33 -2.11
N SER A 13 -4.70 17.88 -3.33
CA SER A 13 -5.51 17.26 -4.39
C SER A 13 -4.97 15.88 -4.78
N PHE A 14 -3.64 15.71 -4.81
CA PHE A 14 -3.02 14.41 -5.03
C PHE A 14 -3.34 13.43 -3.89
N GLY A 15 -3.27 13.88 -2.62
CA GLY A 15 -3.71 13.07 -1.48
C GLY A 15 -5.17 12.61 -1.57
N VAL A 16 -6.06 13.46 -2.11
CA VAL A 16 -7.46 13.06 -2.39
C VAL A 16 -7.54 11.97 -3.45
N VAL A 17 -6.72 12.04 -4.51
CA VAL A 17 -6.64 10.99 -5.54
C VAL A 17 -6.13 9.68 -4.95
N LEU A 18 -5.12 9.72 -4.07
CA LEU A 18 -4.65 8.51 -3.39
C LEU A 18 -5.76 7.89 -2.54
N VAL A 19 -6.53 8.68 -1.79
CA VAL A 19 -7.70 8.17 -1.05
C VAL A 19 -8.74 7.53 -1.96
N GLU A 20 -9.02 8.13 -3.13
CA GLU A 20 -9.93 7.53 -4.11
C GLU A 20 -9.41 6.16 -4.59
N LEU A 21 -8.12 6.03 -4.89
CA LEU A 21 -7.51 4.78 -5.32
C LEU A 21 -7.53 3.73 -4.20
N LEU A 22 -7.19 4.12 -2.98
CA LEU A 22 -7.10 3.24 -1.83
C LEU A 22 -8.46 2.67 -1.40
N THR A 23 -9.52 3.46 -1.53
CA THR A 23 -10.86 3.11 -1.06
C THR A 23 -11.80 2.67 -2.19
N GLY A 24 -11.49 3.02 -3.43
CA GLY A 24 -12.41 2.90 -4.57
C GLY A 24 -13.60 3.89 -4.50
N VAL A 25 -13.58 4.85 -3.58
CA VAL A 25 -14.70 5.77 -3.32
C VAL A 25 -14.41 7.15 -3.91
N LYS A 26 -15.36 7.67 -4.69
CA LYS A 26 -15.24 9.00 -5.29
C LYS A 26 -15.09 10.11 -4.22
N PRO A 27 -14.23 11.13 -4.43
CA PRO A 27 -14.00 12.21 -3.46
C PRO A 27 -15.24 12.98 -3.00
N GLY A 28 -16.28 13.04 -3.82
CA GLY A 28 -17.55 13.70 -3.49
C GLY A 28 -18.52 12.84 -2.66
N SER A 29 -18.20 11.57 -2.43
CA SER A 29 -19.03 10.67 -1.65
C SER A 29 -19.02 11.05 -0.16
N ARG A 30 -20.16 10.78 0.50
CA ARG A 30 -20.32 10.97 1.93
C ARG A 30 -20.51 9.63 2.62
N MET A 31 -19.87 9.48 3.77
CA MET A 31 -19.98 8.32 4.65
C MET A 31 -20.88 8.67 5.83
N THR A 32 -21.74 7.73 6.23
CA THR A 32 -22.60 7.88 7.41
C THR A 32 -21.93 7.20 8.59
N LEU A 33 -21.65 7.96 9.65
CA LEU A 33 -21.12 7.44 10.90
C LEU A 33 -22.21 6.75 11.72
N ALA A 34 -21.81 5.99 12.74
CA ALA A 34 -22.74 5.39 13.70
C ALA A 34 -23.60 6.43 14.45
N SER A 35 -23.13 7.68 14.53
CA SER A 35 -23.85 8.84 15.08
C SER A 35 -24.92 9.42 14.14
N ASN A 36 -25.15 8.81 12.97
CA ASN A 36 -25.94 9.36 11.86
C ASN A 36 -25.41 10.66 11.24
N GLU A 37 -24.20 11.10 11.61
CA GLU A 37 -23.53 12.21 10.96
C GLU A 37 -23.00 11.79 9.57
N LYS A 38 -23.21 12.64 8.56
CA LYS A 38 -22.64 12.44 7.23
C LYS A 38 -21.37 13.25 7.08
N ILE A 39 -20.23 12.59 6.91
CA ILE A 39 -18.94 13.25 6.66
C ILE A 39 -18.43 12.92 5.26
N ASN A 40 -17.52 13.73 4.72
CA ASN A 40 -16.92 13.43 3.41
C ASN A 40 -15.91 12.26 3.54
N ILE A 41 -15.60 11.60 2.42
CA ILE A 41 -14.68 10.45 2.41
C ILE A 41 -13.28 10.80 2.95
N VAL A 42 -12.78 12.01 2.70
CA VAL A 42 -11.46 12.46 3.19
C VAL A 42 -11.43 12.52 4.72
N GLN A 43 -12.47 13.10 5.33
CA GLN A 43 -12.60 13.17 6.79
C GLN A 43 -12.77 11.78 7.39
N TYR A 44 -13.57 10.92 6.75
CA TYR A 44 -13.75 9.55 7.20
C TYR A 44 -12.43 8.77 7.15
N PHE A 45 -11.67 8.90 6.05
CA PHE A 45 -10.37 8.29 5.88
C PHE A 45 -9.36 8.74 6.96
N LEU A 46 -9.25 10.05 7.21
CA LEU A 46 -8.38 10.58 8.25
C LEU A 46 -8.78 10.07 9.65
N SER A 47 -10.08 10.03 9.96
CA SER A 47 -10.56 9.43 11.20
C SER A 47 -10.28 7.93 11.29
N SER A 48 -10.29 7.20 10.18
CA SER A 48 -9.93 5.77 10.17
C SER A 48 -8.45 5.54 10.46
N ILE A 49 -7.56 6.44 10.03
CA ILE A 49 -6.14 6.40 10.42
C ILE A 49 -6.01 6.64 11.94
N GLU A 50 -6.63 7.71 12.45
CA GLU A 50 -6.54 8.08 13.87
C GLU A 50 -7.08 6.98 14.81
N ASN A 51 -8.09 6.25 14.36
CA ASN A 51 -8.72 5.17 15.13
C ASN A 51 -8.17 3.77 14.83
N ASN A 52 -7.07 3.67 14.08
CA ASN A 52 -6.46 2.40 13.67
C ASN A 52 -7.46 1.42 13.00
N SER A 53 -8.38 1.96 12.19
CA SER A 53 -9.46 1.23 11.52
C SER A 53 -9.36 1.31 9.99
N LEU A 54 -8.21 1.71 9.47
CA LEU A 54 -7.94 1.92 8.05
C LEU A 54 -8.27 0.68 7.20
N ARG A 55 -7.92 -0.54 7.65
CA ARG A 55 -8.22 -1.80 6.93
C ARG A 55 -9.70 -1.98 6.59
N GLN A 56 -10.62 -1.39 7.36
CA GLN A 56 -12.06 -1.51 7.12
C GLN A 56 -12.53 -0.74 5.87
N ILE A 57 -11.75 0.26 5.44
CA ILE A 57 -12.12 1.19 4.38
C ILE A 57 -11.29 1.01 3.10
N LEU A 58 -10.19 0.25 3.19
CA LEU A 58 -9.35 -0.09 2.05
C LEU A 58 -10.01 -1.14 1.15
N SER A 59 -9.84 -0.99 -0.17
CA SER A 59 -10.45 -1.88 -1.17
C SER A 59 -9.64 -3.16 -1.46
N PHE A 60 -8.49 -3.36 -0.80
CA PHE A 60 -7.53 -4.44 -1.05
C PHE A 60 -7.80 -5.70 -0.22
N ARG A 61 -9.00 -6.29 -0.35
CA ARG A 61 -9.42 -7.45 0.46
C ARG A 61 -8.66 -8.76 0.20
N VAL A 62 -7.92 -8.84 -0.92
CA VAL A 62 -7.19 -10.03 -1.35
C VAL A 62 -5.69 -9.89 -1.06
N ALA A 63 -5.24 -8.70 -0.66
CA ALA A 63 -3.83 -8.49 -0.34
C ALA A 63 -3.42 -9.32 0.88
N ASP A 64 -2.22 -9.90 0.82
CA ASP A 64 -1.61 -10.55 1.98
C ASP A 64 -1.16 -9.51 3.04
N GLU A 65 -0.60 -9.97 4.15
CA GLU A 65 -0.17 -9.06 5.24
C GLU A 65 1.00 -8.16 4.86
N ASN A 66 1.91 -8.60 3.97
CA ASN A 66 3.02 -7.79 3.50
C ASN A 66 2.50 -6.70 2.55
N GLU A 67 1.72 -7.10 1.54
CA GLU A 67 1.06 -6.20 0.61
C GLU A 67 0.16 -5.19 1.34
N MET A 68 -0.59 -5.64 2.35
CA MET A 68 -1.43 -4.76 3.17
C MET A 68 -0.58 -3.75 3.95
N GLY A 69 0.58 -4.15 4.48
CA GLY A 69 1.51 -3.22 5.12
C GLY A 69 2.00 -2.12 4.16
N GLU A 70 2.24 -2.44 2.90
CA GLU A 70 2.60 -1.45 1.87
C GLU A 70 1.44 -0.50 1.56
N VAL A 71 0.23 -1.03 1.45
CA VAL A 71 -1.00 -0.23 1.28
C VAL A 71 -1.20 0.73 2.47
N GLU A 72 -0.97 0.27 3.70
CA GLU A 72 -1.05 1.09 4.91
C GLU A 72 -0.03 2.24 4.88
N ASN A 73 1.20 1.99 4.41
CA ASN A 73 2.20 3.06 4.22
C ASN A 73 1.75 4.12 3.20
N VAL A 74 1.15 3.71 2.08
CA VAL A 74 0.58 4.66 1.10
C VAL A 74 -0.57 5.47 1.71
N ALA A 75 -1.38 4.84 2.56
CA ALA A 75 -2.47 5.51 3.25
C ALA A 75 -1.98 6.53 4.28
N GLU A 76 -0.92 6.23 5.03
CA GLU A 76 -0.26 7.19 5.92
C GLU A 76 0.26 8.41 5.15
N LEU A 77 0.99 8.19 4.04
CA LEU A 77 1.46 9.27 3.16
C LEU A 77 0.29 10.13 2.63
N SER A 78 -0.84 9.49 2.30
CA SER A 78 -2.06 10.18 1.90
C SER A 78 -2.58 11.09 3.02
N GLY A 79 -2.57 10.60 4.26
CA GLY A 79 -2.92 11.37 5.45
C GLY A 79 -2.05 12.61 5.64
N GLU A 80 -0.73 12.49 5.42
CA GLU A 80 0.20 13.63 5.47
C GLU A 80 -0.09 14.69 4.39
N CYS A 81 -0.42 14.26 3.17
CA CYS A 81 -0.81 15.14 2.07
C CYS A 81 -2.10 15.93 2.38
N LEU A 82 -3.00 15.31 3.15
CA LEU A 82 -4.34 15.84 3.47
C LEU A 82 -4.39 16.74 4.70
N ARG A 83 -3.23 17.05 5.31
CA ARG A 83 -3.19 17.94 6.48
C ARG A 83 -3.82 19.30 6.19
N SER A 84 -4.58 19.81 7.17
CA SER A 84 -5.28 21.10 7.06
C SER A 84 -4.33 22.27 6.82
N SER A 85 -3.19 22.27 7.50
CA SER A 85 -2.12 23.26 7.31
C SER A 85 -1.20 22.88 6.15
N GLY A 86 -1.10 23.74 5.14
CA GLY A 86 -0.23 23.51 3.97
C GLY A 86 1.26 23.43 4.32
N ALA A 87 1.72 24.15 5.34
CA ALA A 87 3.10 24.10 5.82
C ALA A 87 3.49 22.72 6.39
N LYS A 88 2.47 21.97 6.82
CA LYS A 88 2.57 20.68 7.48
C LYS A 88 2.49 19.50 6.48
N ARG A 89 2.10 19.76 5.24
CA ARG A 89 2.09 18.77 4.14
C ARG A 89 3.52 18.56 3.63
N PRO A 90 3.86 17.39 3.08
CA PRO A 90 5.11 17.20 2.34
C PRO A 90 5.16 18.09 1.08
N THR A 91 6.32 18.16 0.45
CA THR A 91 6.46 18.68 -0.93
C THR A 91 6.14 17.56 -1.91
N MET A 92 5.76 17.90 -3.15
CA MET A 92 5.50 16.88 -4.17
C MET A 92 6.73 16.01 -4.46
N LYS A 93 7.94 16.58 -4.31
CA LYS A 93 9.19 15.83 -4.37
C LYS A 93 9.26 14.75 -3.30
N GLN A 94 8.99 15.10 -2.03
CA GLN A 94 8.98 14.12 -0.93
C GLN A 94 7.91 13.04 -1.12
N VAL A 95 6.73 13.42 -1.62
CA VAL A 95 5.68 12.45 -1.97
C VAL A 95 6.16 11.47 -3.03
N SER A 96 6.79 11.98 -4.09
CA SER A 96 7.35 11.13 -5.16
C SER A 96 8.47 10.21 -4.65
N GLU A 97 9.37 10.72 -3.81
CA GLU A 97 10.48 9.95 -3.25
C GLU A 97 9.98 8.82 -2.35
N GLU A 98 8.94 9.07 -1.56
CA GLU A 98 8.35 8.06 -0.68
C GLU A 98 7.59 6.98 -1.46
N LEU A 99 6.80 7.35 -2.47
CA LEU A 99 6.15 6.38 -3.35
C LEU A 99 7.17 5.51 -4.10
N ASP A 100 8.27 6.10 -4.55
CA ASP A 100 9.35 5.40 -5.24
C ASP A 100 10.12 4.46 -4.28
N ARG A 101 10.25 4.85 -3.00
CA ARG A 101 10.78 3.97 -1.94
C ARG A 101 9.88 2.77 -1.71
N LEU A 102 8.57 2.97 -1.59
CA LEU A 102 7.60 1.89 -1.40
C LEU A 102 7.56 0.94 -2.60
N LYS A 103 7.61 1.48 -3.82
CA LYS A 103 7.69 0.67 -5.03
C LYS A 103 8.92 -0.25 -5.05
N ARG A 104 10.10 0.27 -4.70
CA ARG A 104 11.31 -0.57 -4.63
C ARG A 104 11.24 -1.63 -3.55
N LEU A 105 10.59 -1.33 -2.42
CA LEU A 105 10.40 -2.31 -1.35
C LEU A 105 9.57 -3.50 -1.87
N HIS A 106 8.46 -3.22 -2.55
CA HIS A 106 7.61 -4.21 -3.18
C HIS A 106 8.37 -5.08 -4.19
N GLU A 107 9.10 -4.44 -5.11
CA GLU A 107 9.91 -5.16 -6.12
C GLU A 107 10.96 -6.08 -5.49
N ASN A 108 11.57 -5.67 -4.38
CA ASN A 108 12.56 -6.49 -3.68
C ASN A 108 11.94 -7.69 -2.95
N LEU A 109 10.77 -7.52 -2.32
CA LEU A 109 10.06 -8.62 -1.65
C LEU A 109 9.65 -9.69 -2.67
N TRP A 110 9.09 -9.28 -3.81
CA TRP A 110 8.70 -10.16 -4.89
C TRP A 110 9.89 -10.91 -5.52
N ALA A 111 11.05 -10.25 -5.60
CA ALA A 111 12.28 -10.89 -6.06
C ALA A 111 12.82 -11.93 -5.08
N GLN A 112 12.61 -11.74 -3.76
CA GLN A 112 13.01 -12.72 -2.74
C GLN A 112 12.12 -13.96 -2.74
N GLU A 113 10.80 -13.78 -2.83
CA GLU A 113 9.83 -14.89 -2.87
C GLU A 113 10.07 -15.81 -4.08
N ASN A 114 10.32 -15.25 -5.26
CA ASN A 114 10.65 -16.03 -6.46
C ASN A 114 11.99 -16.80 -6.34
N SER A 115 12.94 -16.33 -5.52
CA SER A 115 14.22 -17.03 -5.34
C SER A 115 14.08 -18.29 -4.45
N GLU A 116 13.27 -18.20 -3.39
CA GLU A 116 13.04 -19.33 -2.47
C GLU A 116 12.22 -20.44 -3.14
N GLU A 117 11.26 -20.09 -3.99
CA GLU A 117 10.46 -21.06 -4.75
C GLU A 117 11.33 -21.85 -5.75
N THR A 118 12.31 -21.18 -6.40
CA THR A 118 13.24 -21.85 -7.32
C THR A 118 14.22 -22.79 -6.64
N GLU A 119 14.68 -22.48 -5.42
CA GLU A 119 15.57 -23.37 -4.67
C GLU A 119 14.84 -24.63 -4.17
N HIS A 120 13.57 -24.52 -3.79
CA HIS A 120 12.76 -25.68 -3.39
C HIS A 120 12.50 -26.64 -4.57
N LEU A 121 12.27 -26.11 -5.78
CA LEU A 121 12.09 -26.90 -7.01
C LEU A 121 13.38 -27.61 -7.46
N LEU A 122 14.56 -27.01 -7.24
CA LEU A 122 15.85 -27.62 -7.58
C LEU A 122 16.31 -28.67 -6.56
N GLY A 123 15.82 -28.60 -5.31
CA GLY A 123 16.10 -29.58 -4.26
C GLY A 123 15.45 -30.95 -4.50
N GLU A 124 14.29 -31.02 -5.15
CA GLU A 124 13.57 -32.28 -5.38
C GLU A 124 14.15 -33.11 -6.55
N SER A 125 14.84 -32.49 -7.51
CA SER A 125 15.44 -33.19 -8.66
C SER A 125 16.70 -33.99 -8.29
N SER A 126 17.44 -33.56 -7.26
CA SER A 126 18.70 -34.18 -6.84
C SER A 126 18.52 -35.53 -6.12
N ALA A 127 17.36 -35.76 -5.48
CA ALA A 127 17.09 -36.98 -4.75
C ALA A 127 16.85 -38.22 -5.65
N HIS A 128 16.55 -38.03 -6.94
CA HIS A 128 16.28 -39.15 -7.86
C HIS A 128 17.48 -39.59 -8.70
N ALA A 129 18.55 -38.79 -8.80
CA ALA A 129 19.71 -39.11 -9.65
C ALA A 129 20.72 -40.09 -9.01
N THR A 130 20.63 -40.38 -7.71
CA THR A 130 21.66 -41.16 -6.98
C THR A 130 21.39 -42.68 -6.91
N ALA A 131 20.28 -43.19 -7.43
CA ALA A 131 19.88 -44.59 -7.21
C ALA A 131 20.31 -45.63 -8.28
N VAL A 132 21.10 -45.28 -9.31
CA VAL A 132 21.41 -46.23 -10.42
C VAL A 132 22.90 -46.44 -10.65
N ILE A 133 23.73 -46.64 -9.62
CA ILE A 133 25.06 -47.27 -9.81
C ILE A 133 25.46 -48.11 -8.58
N ALA A 134 24.89 -49.31 -8.43
CA ALA A 134 25.52 -50.40 -7.69
C ALA A 134 24.84 -51.75 -8.00
N GLN A 135 25.34 -52.47 -8.99
CA GLN A 135 25.18 -53.92 -9.08
C GLN A 135 26.59 -54.53 -9.04
N PRO A 136 26.98 -55.27 -8.00
CA PRO A 136 28.19 -56.06 -8.04
C PRO A 136 27.93 -57.31 -8.88
N ASN A 137 28.80 -57.50 -9.86
CA ASN A 137 28.85 -58.64 -10.76
C ASN A 137 29.34 -59.88 -9.99
N THR A 138 28.51 -60.90 -9.80
CA THR A 138 28.91 -62.32 -9.81
C THR A 138 27.72 -63.24 -10.05
#